data_AF-A0A969DYV6-F1
#
_entry.id   AF-A0A969DYV6-F1
#
_cell.length_a   1.000
_cell.length_b   1.000
_cell.length_c   1.000
_cell.angle_alpha   90.00
_cell.angle_beta   90.00
_cell.angle_gamma   90.00
#
_symmetry.space_group_name_H-M   'P 1'
#
loop_
_entity.id
_entity.type
_entity.pdbx_description
1 polymer ?
#
loop_
_entity_poly.entity_id
_entity_poly.type
_entity_poly.pdbx_seq_one_letter_code
_entity_poly.pdbx_strand_id
1 'polypeptide(L)'
;MATVPKALNPYKRPAWKPRTKAGPGPLTHSKFGGRPWLPPGEPWPECPNCLQPMQFFMQLDLNKVPEDIQGDFGEGLLQVFYCTSVEPDCAVETEAWFPFAKGNLARIVHPEGDDAESEPHDLDLALKPFPQKMIVGWDELIDYPDPEEAEAMGVDLDDKDWDALEALEKKGTSIPRDGDKLSGWPFWAAQSADYPDCPVCAGRMQFIFQIESDQNLPFSFGDGGCGYITQCEIHQDQVAFSWASA
;
A
#
# COMPACT_ATOMS: atom_id res chain seq x y z
N MET A 1 8.66 -25.42 -18.79
CA MET A 1 8.76 -24.13 -18.07
C MET A 1 7.98 -24.28 -16.78
N ALA A 2 8.48 -23.77 -15.66
CA ALA A 2 7.67 -23.76 -14.43
C ALA A 2 6.47 -22.83 -14.66
N THR A 3 5.29 -23.26 -14.27
CA THR A 3 4.02 -22.53 -14.44
C THR A 3 3.30 -22.53 -13.12
N VAL A 4 2.48 -21.51 -12.87
CA VAL A 4 1.67 -21.45 -11.65
C VAL A 4 0.81 -22.72 -11.53
N PRO A 5 0.75 -23.38 -10.35
CA PRO A 5 -0.12 -24.52 -10.10
C PRO A 5 -1.54 -24.32 -10.62
N LYS A 6 -2.08 -25.33 -11.30
CA LYS A 6 -3.43 -25.22 -11.88
C LYS A 6 -4.51 -25.08 -10.81
N ALA A 7 -4.25 -25.61 -9.61
CA ALA A 7 -5.15 -25.52 -8.47
C ALA A 7 -5.41 -24.07 -8.04
N LEU A 8 -4.49 -23.13 -8.32
CA LEU A 8 -4.62 -21.71 -8.01
C LEU A 8 -5.40 -20.91 -9.08
N ASN A 9 -5.59 -21.46 -10.29
CA ASN A 9 -6.26 -20.75 -11.39
C ASN A 9 -7.68 -20.20 -11.06
N PRO A 10 -8.53 -20.89 -10.28
CA PRO A 10 -9.84 -20.36 -9.91
C PRO A 10 -9.78 -19.10 -9.05
N TYR A 11 -8.65 -18.85 -8.38
CA TYR A 11 -8.47 -17.75 -7.43
C TYR A 11 -7.64 -16.60 -7.98
N LYS A 12 -7.31 -16.65 -9.28
CA LYS A 12 -6.53 -15.59 -9.91
C LYS A 12 -7.28 -14.25 -9.82
N ARG A 13 -6.55 -13.19 -9.48
CA ARG A 13 -7.07 -11.82 -9.46
C ARG A 13 -6.23 -10.95 -10.39
N PRO A 14 -6.85 -9.99 -11.12
CA PRO A 14 -6.06 -8.96 -11.78
C PRO A 14 -5.38 -8.10 -10.71
N ALA A 15 -4.17 -7.65 -11.03
CA ALA A 15 -3.45 -6.67 -10.23
C ALA A 15 -2.65 -5.76 -11.16
N TRP A 16 -2.15 -4.65 -10.64
CA TRP A 16 -1.52 -3.63 -11.48
C TRP A 16 -0.24 -3.10 -10.85
N LYS A 17 0.87 -3.21 -11.58
CA LYS A 17 2.13 -2.57 -11.22
C LYS A 17 2.09 -1.10 -11.64
N PRO A 18 2.45 -0.14 -10.77
CA PRO A 18 2.46 1.26 -11.13
C PRO A 18 3.63 1.56 -12.07
N ARG A 19 3.34 2.17 -13.22
CA ARG A 19 4.37 2.83 -14.04
C ARG A 19 4.63 4.20 -13.46
N THR A 20 5.87 4.46 -13.06
CA THR A 20 6.24 5.72 -12.40
C THR A 20 7.16 6.60 -13.23
N LYS A 21 7.06 7.91 -13.00
CA LYS A 21 7.95 8.93 -13.58
C LYS A 21 8.39 9.90 -12.48
N ALA A 22 9.71 10.07 -12.35
CA ALA A 22 10.26 11.04 -11.41
C ALA A 22 9.89 12.48 -11.80
N GLY A 23 9.63 13.30 -10.78
CA GLY A 23 9.40 14.74 -10.94
C GLY A 23 8.04 15.21 -10.43
N PRO A 24 7.81 16.52 -10.49
CA PRO A 24 6.56 17.13 -10.04
C PRO A 24 5.39 16.75 -10.95
N GLY A 25 4.18 16.94 -10.42
CA GLY A 25 2.91 16.72 -11.11
C GLY A 25 1.80 17.33 -10.26
N PRO A 26 0.55 17.34 -10.75
CA PRO A 26 -0.53 18.04 -10.07
C PRO A 26 -0.80 17.43 -8.68
N LEU A 27 -1.22 18.26 -7.71
CA LEU A 27 -1.31 17.85 -6.31
C LEU A 27 -2.29 16.69 -6.09
N THR A 28 -3.38 16.65 -6.86
CA THR A 28 -4.44 15.64 -6.77
C THR A 28 -4.12 14.32 -7.48
N HIS A 29 -2.99 14.20 -8.17
CA HIS A 29 -2.67 12.96 -8.89
C HIS A 29 -2.05 11.88 -8.00
N SER A 30 -2.15 10.64 -8.45
CA SER A 30 -1.49 9.47 -7.88
C SER A 30 0.03 9.58 -7.93
N LYS A 31 0.71 9.36 -6.80
CA LYS A 31 2.17 9.53 -6.66
C LYS A 31 2.71 8.88 -5.39
N PHE A 32 4.00 8.59 -5.43
CA PHE A 32 4.83 8.29 -4.26
C PHE A 32 5.64 9.52 -3.88
N GLY A 33 5.78 9.77 -2.58
CA GLY A 33 6.57 10.87 -2.03
C GLY A 33 6.16 12.25 -2.55
N GLY A 34 7.00 13.25 -2.29
CA GLY A 34 6.71 14.63 -2.63
C GLY A 34 5.72 15.27 -1.67
N ARG A 35 4.82 16.10 -2.21
CA ARG A 35 3.83 16.82 -1.41
C ARG A 35 2.43 16.20 -1.61
N PRO A 36 1.72 15.83 -0.54
CA PRO A 36 0.32 15.41 -0.63
C PRO A 36 -0.56 16.59 -1.06
N TRP A 37 -1.77 16.31 -1.51
CA TRP A 37 -2.83 17.32 -1.46
C TRP A 37 -3.34 17.43 -0.01
N LEU A 38 -3.49 18.63 0.52
CA LEU A 38 -4.11 18.87 1.82
C LEU A 38 -5.21 19.93 1.64
N PRO A 39 -6.35 19.80 2.33
CA PRO A 39 -7.35 20.86 2.39
C PRO A 39 -6.74 22.20 2.84
N PRO A 40 -7.29 23.34 2.38
CA PRO A 40 -6.81 24.65 2.81
C PRO A 40 -6.79 24.80 4.33
N GLY A 41 -5.62 25.17 4.87
CA GLY A 41 -5.42 25.38 6.30
C GLY A 41 -5.23 24.10 7.13
N GLU A 42 -5.29 22.91 6.52
CA GLU A 42 -4.93 21.67 7.22
C GLU A 42 -3.41 21.60 7.43
N PRO A 43 -2.92 21.41 8.66
CA PRO A 43 -1.50 21.23 8.91
C PRO A 43 -1.02 19.88 8.37
N TRP A 44 0.29 19.77 8.13
CA TRP A 44 0.90 18.49 7.79
C TRP A 44 0.71 17.48 8.93
N PRO A 45 0.33 16.21 8.67
CA PRO A 45 0.14 15.22 9.72
C PRO A 45 1.38 14.97 10.57
N GLU A 46 1.25 15.10 11.89
CA GLU A 46 2.33 14.87 12.86
C GLU A 46 2.16 13.53 13.58
N CYS A 47 3.28 12.92 13.93
CA CYS A 47 3.27 11.73 14.78
C CYS A 47 2.93 12.15 16.22
N PRO A 48 1.92 11.55 16.87
CA PRO A 48 1.52 11.94 18.22
C PRO A 48 2.53 11.55 19.30
N ASN A 49 3.57 10.76 18.96
CA ASN A 49 4.65 10.38 19.88
C ASN A 49 5.79 11.41 19.89
N CYS A 50 6.45 11.59 18.74
CA CYS A 50 7.61 12.51 18.62
C CYS A 50 7.23 13.96 18.25
N LEU A 51 5.96 14.20 17.92
CA LEU A 51 5.44 15.50 17.47
C LEU A 51 6.15 16.06 16.23
N GLN A 52 6.80 15.19 15.46
CA GLN A 52 7.41 15.56 14.18
C GLN A 52 6.45 15.27 13.03
N PRO A 53 6.53 16.05 11.93
CA PRO A 53 5.82 15.73 10.70
C PRO A 53 6.13 14.31 10.22
N MET A 54 5.11 13.54 9.87
CA MET A 54 5.25 12.19 9.30
C MET A 54 5.64 12.28 7.83
N GLN A 55 6.42 11.32 7.30
CA GLN A 55 6.68 11.27 5.87
C GLN A 55 5.42 10.93 5.10
N PHE A 56 5.16 11.68 4.03
CA PHE A 56 4.15 11.33 3.04
C PHE A 56 4.71 10.20 2.15
N PHE A 57 4.09 9.03 2.21
CA PHE A 57 4.52 7.85 1.46
C PHE A 57 3.87 7.81 0.09
N MET A 58 2.55 7.87 0.03
CA MET A 58 1.84 7.83 -1.24
C MET A 58 0.46 8.45 -1.18
N GLN A 59 -0.01 8.84 -2.37
CA GLN A 59 -1.40 9.16 -2.64
C GLN A 59 -1.86 8.44 -3.89
N LEU A 60 -3.10 7.96 -3.89
CA LEU A 60 -3.75 7.33 -5.02
C LEU A 60 -5.08 8.03 -5.26
N ASP A 61 -5.26 8.57 -6.47
CA ASP A 61 -6.58 9.03 -6.94
C ASP A 61 -7.42 7.82 -7.33
N LEU A 62 -8.38 7.49 -6.47
CA LEU A 62 -9.27 6.34 -6.62
C LEU A 62 -10.20 6.48 -7.84
N ASN A 63 -10.38 7.70 -8.36
CA ASN A 63 -11.13 7.94 -9.59
C ASN A 63 -10.32 7.66 -10.86
N LYS A 64 -9.02 7.37 -10.73
CA LYS A 64 -8.06 7.17 -11.82
C LYS A 64 -7.30 5.84 -11.71
N VAL A 65 -7.78 4.92 -10.89
CA VAL A 65 -7.37 3.51 -10.93
C VAL A 65 -7.81 2.85 -12.24
N PRO A 66 -7.28 1.68 -12.62
CA PRO A 66 -7.73 0.93 -13.80
C PRO A 66 -9.25 0.76 -13.83
N GLU A 67 -9.85 0.85 -15.02
CA GLU A 67 -11.31 0.83 -15.23
C GLU A 67 -11.97 -0.41 -14.62
N ASP A 68 -11.27 -1.56 -14.63
CA ASP A 68 -11.79 -2.84 -14.12
C ASP A 68 -12.07 -2.87 -12.62
N ILE A 69 -11.44 -1.97 -11.84
CA ILE A 69 -11.58 -1.87 -10.38
C ILE A 69 -12.04 -0.47 -9.93
N GLN A 70 -12.51 0.34 -10.88
CA GLN A 70 -12.97 1.68 -10.57
C GLN A 70 -14.28 1.62 -9.78
N GLY A 71 -14.28 2.25 -8.59
CA GLY A 71 -15.41 2.25 -7.67
C GLY A 71 -15.34 1.16 -6.58
N ASP A 72 -14.49 0.15 -6.72
CA ASP A 72 -14.32 -0.93 -5.72
C ASP A 72 -13.85 -0.38 -4.36
N PHE A 73 -13.08 0.71 -4.39
CA PHE A 73 -12.49 1.36 -3.21
C PHE A 73 -13.12 2.72 -2.88
N GLY A 74 -14.23 3.06 -3.53
CA GLY A 74 -14.84 4.39 -3.44
C GLY A 74 -14.13 5.44 -4.29
N GLU A 75 -14.29 6.71 -3.91
CA GLU A 75 -13.77 7.87 -4.64
C GLU A 75 -12.86 8.73 -3.75
N GLY A 76 -12.05 9.59 -4.37
CA GLY A 76 -11.20 10.55 -3.66
C GLY A 76 -9.73 10.17 -3.68
N LEU A 77 -8.96 10.77 -2.78
CA LEU A 77 -7.52 10.58 -2.65
C LEU A 77 -7.22 9.73 -1.41
N LEU A 78 -6.85 8.47 -1.64
CA LEU A 78 -6.25 7.63 -0.62
C LEU A 78 -4.84 8.16 -0.33
N GLN A 79 -4.50 8.39 0.94
CA GLN A 79 -3.22 8.93 1.38
C GLN A 79 -2.61 8.08 2.49
N VAL A 80 -1.29 7.92 2.48
CA VAL A 80 -0.53 7.30 3.56
C VAL A 80 0.59 8.21 4.04
N PHE A 81 0.64 8.41 5.35
CA PHE A 81 1.73 9.06 6.07
C PHE A 81 2.31 8.10 7.10
N TYR A 82 3.62 8.16 7.32
CA TYR A 82 4.32 7.26 8.24
C TYR A 82 5.44 7.99 8.99
N CYS A 83 5.55 7.77 10.29
CA CYS A 83 6.62 8.35 11.11
C CYS A 83 7.93 7.60 10.88
N THR A 84 8.94 8.28 10.34
CA THR A 84 10.29 7.72 10.11
C THR A 84 11.30 8.13 11.18
N SER A 85 10.84 8.52 12.37
CA SER A 85 11.71 8.90 13.48
C SER A 85 12.38 7.66 14.07
N VAL A 86 13.72 7.70 14.18
CA VAL A 86 14.55 6.65 14.79
C VAL A 86 14.89 6.95 16.24
N GLU A 87 14.82 8.22 16.64
CA GLU A 87 15.01 8.69 18.01
C GLU A 87 13.99 9.80 18.31
N PRO A 88 12.93 9.52 19.08
CA PRO A 88 12.55 8.19 19.61
C PRO A 88 12.19 7.21 18.48
N ASP A 89 12.38 5.90 18.73
CA ASP A 89 12.05 4.85 17.78
C ASP A 89 10.53 4.69 17.69
N CYS A 90 9.90 5.53 16.87
CA CYS A 90 8.45 5.59 16.78
C CYS A 90 7.86 4.35 16.12
N ALA A 91 8.62 3.62 15.31
CA ALA A 91 8.15 2.37 14.74
C ALA A 91 7.81 1.40 15.88
N VAL A 92 8.71 1.28 16.86
CA VAL A 92 8.52 0.43 18.04
C VAL A 92 7.57 1.06 19.06
N GLU A 93 7.79 2.31 19.45
CA GLU A 93 7.04 2.95 20.54
C GLU A 93 5.56 3.14 20.24
N THR A 94 5.18 3.20 18.96
CA THR A 94 3.78 3.32 18.54
C THR A 94 3.24 2.06 17.86
N GLU A 95 4.05 1.00 17.81
CA GLU A 95 3.77 -0.24 17.09
C GLU A 95 3.29 0.03 15.65
N ALA A 96 4.01 0.90 14.94
CA ALA A 96 3.58 1.48 13.66
C ALA A 96 3.39 0.47 12.52
N TRP A 97 3.80 -0.79 12.74
CA TRP A 97 3.55 -1.94 11.87
C TRP A 97 2.12 -2.47 11.95
N PHE A 98 1.39 -2.21 13.05
CA PHE A 98 0.00 -2.64 13.19
C PHE A 98 -0.99 -1.73 12.44
N PRO A 99 -2.12 -2.28 11.98
CA PRO A 99 -3.20 -1.49 11.40
C PRO A 99 -3.73 -0.47 12.42
N PHE A 100 -4.06 0.73 11.95
CA PHE A 100 -4.57 1.83 12.79
C PHE A 100 -3.61 2.30 13.90
N ALA A 101 -2.34 1.92 13.83
CA ALA A 101 -1.32 2.39 14.77
C ALA A 101 -1.12 3.90 14.65
N LYS A 102 -0.73 4.53 15.77
CA LYS A 102 -0.59 5.99 15.85
C LYS A 102 0.62 6.54 15.09
N GLY A 103 1.61 5.69 14.81
CA GLY A 103 2.81 6.06 14.05
C GLY A 103 2.60 6.15 12.54
N ASN A 104 1.38 5.90 12.07
CA ASN A 104 1.01 6.05 10.68
C ASN A 104 -0.39 6.69 10.56
N LEU A 105 -0.73 7.13 9.36
CA LEU A 105 -2.05 7.64 9.02
C LEU A 105 -2.38 7.19 7.60
N ALA A 106 -3.40 6.34 7.48
CA ALA A 106 -4.05 6.04 6.22
C ALA A 106 -5.45 6.64 6.21
N ARG A 107 -5.82 7.32 5.13
CA ARG A 107 -7.13 7.98 5.00
C ARG A 107 -7.54 8.19 3.56
N ILE A 108 -8.82 8.48 3.34
CA ILE A 108 -9.32 9.02 2.08
C ILE A 108 -9.78 10.45 2.30
N VAL A 109 -9.39 11.36 1.40
CA VAL A 109 -9.83 12.76 1.40
C VAL A 109 -10.43 13.11 0.04
N HIS A 110 -11.40 14.02 0.03
CA HIS A 110 -12.08 14.46 -1.18
C HIS A 110 -11.67 15.90 -1.50
N PRO A 111 -10.92 16.14 -2.58
CA PRO A 111 -10.61 17.49 -3.03
C PRO A 111 -11.88 18.26 -3.39
N GLU A 112 -12.20 19.31 -2.65
CA GLU A 112 -13.26 20.26 -2.98
C GLU A 112 -12.67 21.56 -3.54
N GLY A 113 -13.24 22.07 -4.64
CA GLY A 113 -12.89 23.37 -5.23
C GLY A 113 -11.79 23.35 -6.31
N ASP A 114 -11.73 24.43 -7.10
CA ASP A 114 -10.71 24.65 -8.15
C ASP A 114 -9.30 24.91 -7.58
N ASP A 115 -9.16 25.00 -6.25
CA ASP A 115 -7.90 25.19 -5.51
C ASP A 115 -7.10 23.88 -5.39
N ALA A 116 -7.02 23.11 -6.48
CA ALA A 116 -6.09 21.99 -6.68
C ALA A 116 -4.61 22.43 -6.70
N GLU A 117 -4.36 23.73 -6.55
CA GLU A 117 -3.08 24.36 -6.29
C GLU A 117 -3.14 24.98 -4.89
N SER A 118 -3.12 24.17 -3.82
CA SER A 118 -2.77 24.73 -2.52
C SER A 118 -1.39 25.36 -2.69
N GLU A 119 -1.30 26.68 -2.52
CA GLU A 119 -0.01 27.39 -2.51
C GLU A 119 0.96 26.64 -1.60
N PRO A 120 2.27 26.68 -1.88
CA PRO A 120 3.22 26.16 -0.92
C PRO A 120 2.96 26.90 0.40
N HIS A 121 2.31 26.24 1.35
CA HIS A 121 2.73 26.41 2.71
C HIS A 121 4.21 26.05 2.63
N ASP A 122 5.07 27.08 2.62
CA ASP A 122 6.45 26.98 3.05
C ASP A 122 6.37 26.50 4.50
N LEU A 123 6.02 25.23 4.64
CA LEU A 123 6.33 24.48 5.80
C LEU A 123 7.85 24.43 5.71
N ASP A 124 8.49 25.26 6.52
CA ASP A 124 9.82 25.00 7.04
C ASP A 124 9.75 23.68 7.83
N LEU A 125 9.44 22.59 7.11
CA LEU A 125 9.42 21.27 7.64
C LEU A 125 10.87 20.99 7.96
N ALA A 126 11.15 20.72 9.24
CA ALA A 126 12.37 20.03 9.62
C ALA A 126 12.53 18.71 8.82
N LEU A 127 11.43 18.17 8.30
CA LEU A 127 11.36 17.01 7.44
C LEU A 127 11.62 17.35 5.97
N LYS A 128 12.57 16.64 5.35
CA LYS A 128 12.74 16.64 3.89
C LYS A 128 11.83 15.56 3.27
N PRO A 129 10.81 15.92 2.47
CA PRO A 129 9.95 14.92 1.84
C PRO A 129 10.74 13.99 0.92
N PHE A 130 10.29 12.74 0.81
CA PHE A 130 10.86 11.82 -0.17
C PHE A 130 10.72 12.33 -1.60
N PRO A 131 11.64 11.99 -2.52
CA PRO A 131 11.55 12.39 -3.91
C PRO A 131 10.23 11.94 -4.54
N GLN A 132 9.56 12.85 -5.26
CA GLN A 132 8.29 12.55 -5.89
C GLN A 132 8.47 11.64 -7.12
N LYS A 133 7.62 10.61 -7.21
CA LYS A 133 7.40 9.81 -8.42
C LYS A 133 5.91 9.74 -8.73
N MET A 134 5.51 10.30 -9.87
CA MET A 134 4.14 10.25 -10.35
C MET A 134 3.79 8.85 -10.84
N ILE A 135 2.61 8.35 -10.51
CA ILE A 135 2.04 7.15 -11.14
C ILE A 135 1.37 7.63 -12.43
N VAL A 136 1.95 7.25 -13.58
CA VAL A 136 1.51 7.69 -14.92
C VAL A 136 0.74 6.61 -15.67
N GLY A 137 0.51 5.46 -15.04
CA GLY A 137 -0.31 4.37 -15.55
C GLY A 137 0.01 3.06 -14.87
N TRP A 138 -0.55 1.99 -15.43
CA TRP A 138 -0.63 0.67 -14.79
C TRP A 138 -0.26 -0.43 -15.79
N ASP A 139 0.64 -1.31 -15.40
CA ASP A 139 0.91 -2.57 -16.10
C ASP A 139 0.08 -3.67 -15.44
N GLU A 140 -0.93 -4.17 -16.16
CA GLU A 140 -1.78 -5.26 -15.70
C GLU A 140 -0.98 -6.57 -15.61
N LEU A 141 -1.24 -7.32 -14.54
CA LEU A 141 -0.71 -8.66 -14.34
C LEU A 141 -1.78 -9.56 -13.69
N ILE A 142 -1.52 -10.86 -13.71
CA ILE A 142 -2.33 -11.85 -13.00
C ILE A 142 -1.61 -12.28 -11.74
N ASP A 143 -2.37 -12.26 -10.65
CA ASP A 143 -1.92 -12.58 -9.31
C ASP A 143 -2.67 -13.78 -8.73
N TYR A 144 -2.09 -14.41 -7.73
CA TYR A 144 -2.58 -15.65 -7.13
C TYR A 144 -2.41 -15.57 -5.60
N PRO A 145 -3.26 -16.24 -4.82
CA PRO A 145 -3.18 -16.22 -3.37
C PRO A 145 -1.87 -16.82 -2.87
N ASP A 146 -1.49 -16.42 -1.66
CA ASP A 146 -0.45 -17.11 -0.90
C ASP A 146 -0.88 -18.55 -0.59
N PRO A 147 0.05 -19.53 -0.45
CA PRO A 147 -0.31 -20.89 -0.10
C PRO A 147 -1.19 -21.03 1.14
N GLU A 148 -0.98 -20.22 2.20
CA GLU A 148 -1.83 -20.26 3.40
C GLU A 148 -3.27 -19.79 3.08
N GLU A 149 -3.40 -18.72 2.28
CA GLU A 149 -4.70 -18.26 1.81
C GLU A 149 -5.38 -19.28 0.89
N ALA A 150 -4.61 -19.96 0.03
CA ALA A 150 -5.10 -21.00 -0.84
C ALA A 150 -5.60 -22.21 -0.03
N GLU A 151 -4.86 -22.65 0.98
CA GLU A 151 -5.26 -23.72 1.90
C GLU A 151 -6.55 -23.35 2.64
N ALA A 152 -6.66 -22.11 3.14
CA ALA A 152 -7.88 -21.62 3.79
C ALA A 152 -9.10 -21.62 2.85
N MET A 153 -8.87 -21.51 1.53
CA MET A 153 -9.90 -21.64 0.49
C MET A 153 -10.13 -23.10 0.05
N GLY A 154 -9.51 -24.08 0.70
CA GLY A 154 -9.65 -25.51 0.42
C GLY A 154 -8.82 -26.01 -0.76
N VAL A 155 -7.76 -25.29 -1.13
CA VAL A 155 -6.79 -25.74 -2.13
C VAL A 155 -5.74 -26.62 -1.46
N ASP A 156 -5.61 -27.85 -1.96
CA ASP A 156 -4.56 -28.78 -1.56
C ASP A 156 -3.47 -28.78 -2.64
N LEU A 157 -2.27 -28.29 -2.30
CA LEU A 157 -1.12 -28.23 -3.19
C LEU A 157 -0.24 -29.47 -2.97
N ASP A 158 -0.05 -30.26 -4.03
CA ASP A 158 0.80 -31.46 -3.98
C ASP A 158 2.31 -31.12 -4.09
N ASP A 159 3.18 -32.11 -3.88
CA ASP A 159 4.63 -31.94 -3.97
C ASP A 159 5.09 -31.30 -5.29
N LYS A 160 4.38 -31.55 -6.40
CA LYS A 160 4.73 -30.99 -7.71
C LYS A 160 4.30 -29.53 -7.82
N ASP A 161 3.20 -29.16 -7.19
CA ASP A 161 2.77 -27.77 -7.10
C ASP A 161 3.77 -26.95 -6.28
N TRP A 162 4.25 -27.49 -5.16
CA TRP A 162 5.33 -26.89 -4.36
C TRP A 162 6.64 -26.75 -5.16
N ASP A 163 7.08 -27.81 -5.83
CA ASP A 163 8.25 -27.78 -6.73
C ASP A 163 8.09 -26.69 -7.82
N ALA A 164 6.88 -26.49 -8.33
CA ALA A 164 6.59 -25.49 -9.35
C ALA A 164 6.67 -24.07 -8.81
N LEU A 165 6.14 -23.81 -7.59
CA LEU A 165 6.23 -22.51 -6.92
C LEU A 165 7.69 -22.15 -6.60
N GLU A 166 8.46 -23.07 -6.04
CA GLU A 166 9.89 -22.85 -5.80
C GLU A 166 10.66 -22.57 -7.11
N ALA A 167 10.32 -23.30 -8.19
CA ALA A 167 10.97 -23.11 -9.48
C ALA A 167 10.59 -21.78 -10.15
N LEU A 168 9.45 -21.18 -9.80
CA LEU A 168 9.07 -19.82 -10.20
C LEU A 168 9.85 -18.77 -9.40
N GLU A 169 9.93 -18.94 -8.08
CA GLU A 169 10.67 -18.05 -7.18
C GLU A 169 12.15 -17.98 -7.57
N LYS A 170 12.79 -19.14 -7.82
CA LYS A 170 14.18 -19.24 -8.31
C LYS A 170 14.42 -18.51 -9.65
N LYS A 171 13.35 -18.17 -10.38
CA LYS A 171 13.40 -17.40 -11.63
C LYS A 171 12.99 -15.93 -11.45
N GLY A 172 12.84 -15.46 -10.22
CA GLY A 172 12.40 -14.11 -9.90
C GLY A 172 10.91 -13.89 -10.14
N THR A 173 10.09 -14.91 -9.92
CA THR A 173 8.62 -14.80 -9.96
C THR A 173 8.04 -15.30 -8.65
N SER A 174 7.70 -14.36 -7.78
CA SER A 174 6.97 -14.63 -6.54
C SER A 174 5.50 -14.88 -6.80
N ILE A 175 4.89 -15.73 -5.98
CA ILE A 175 3.45 -15.98 -5.92
C ILE A 175 3.05 -15.92 -4.43
N PRO A 176 2.32 -14.88 -3.97
CA PRO A 176 1.78 -13.75 -4.73
C PRO A 176 2.85 -12.85 -5.35
N ARG A 177 2.46 -11.97 -6.27
CA ARG A 177 3.41 -11.03 -6.91
C ARG A 177 3.96 -10.02 -5.91
N ASP A 178 5.28 -9.89 -5.89
CA ASP A 178 6.05 -8.90 -5.13
C ASP A 178 6.06 -7.51 -5.82
N GLY A 179 6.59 -6.53 -5.07
CA GLY A 179 6.75 -5.15 -5.54
C GLY A 179 5.51 -4.27 -5.36
N ASP A 180 5.65 -2.97 -5.54
CA ASP A 180 4.53 -2.02 -5.50
C ASP A 180 3.41 -2.46 -6.44
N LYS A 181 2.20 -2.61 -5.90
CA LYS A 181 1.09 -3.22 -6.66
C LYS A 181 -0.27 -2.80 -6.11
N LEU A 182 -1.17 -2.46 -7.03
CA LEU A 182 -2.59 -2.19 -6.79
C LEU A 182 -3.41 -3.47 -7.01
N SER A 183 -4.29 -3.77 -6.07
CA SER A 183 -5.21 -4.93 -6.06
C SER A 183 -4.48 -6.29 -6.19
N GLY A 184 -5.24 -7.37 -6.36
CA GLY A 184 -4.73 -8.73 -6.43
C GLY A 184 -4.68 -9.43 -5.07
N TRP A 185 -3.56 -10.10 -4.81
CA TRP A 185 -3.27 -10.80 -3.56
C TRP A 185 -2.04 -10.18 -2.89
N PRO A 186 -2.05 -9.88 -1.59
CA PRO A 186 -0.89 -9.26 -0.94
C PRO A 186 0.28 -10.24 -0.89
N PHE A 187 1.50 -9.77 -1.16
CA PHE A 187 2.70 -10.54 -0.87
C PHE A 187 3.07 -10.38 0.61
N TRP A 188 2.71 -11.36 1.44
CA TRP A 188 2.92 -11.31 2.89
C TRP A 188 4.38 -11.56 3.28
N ALA A 189 5.13 -10.50 3.55
CA ALA A 189 6.55 -10.56 3.93
C ALA A 189 6.83 -11.41 5.19
N ALA A 190 5.91 -11.46 6.16
CA ALA A 190 6.04 -12.31 7.35
C ALA A 190 5.69 -13.79 7.09
N GLN A 191 5.34 -14.14 5.85
CA GLN A 191 4.89 -15.48 5.43
C GLN A 191 3.66 -15.99 6.18
N SER A 192 2.80 -15.06 6.61
CA SER A 192 1.47 -15.37 7.10
C SER A 192 0.47 -14.28 6.69
N ALA A 193 -0.74 -14.69 6.31
CA ALA A 193 -1.76 -13.76 5.86
C ALA A 193 -2.34 -12.98 7.04
N ASP A 194 -2.21 -11.65 7.03
CA ASP A 194 -2.65 -10.78 8.13
C ASP A 194 -3.55 -9.64 7.63
N TYR A 195 -4.82 -9.96 7.40
CA TYR A 195 -5.83 -8.96 7.06
C TYR A 195 -6.42 -8.36 8.33
N PRO A 196 -6.42 -7.02 8.47
CA PRO A 196 -7.02 -6.39 9.63
C PRO A 196 -8.55 -6.43 9.57
N ASP A 197 -9.17 -6.38 10.75
CA ASP A 197 -10.61 -6.19 10.88
C ASP A 197 -10.95 -4.70 10.98
N CYS A 198 -12.07 -4.31 10.37
CA CYS A 198 -12.58 -2.95 10.48
C CYS A 198 -12.94 -2.63 11.95
N PRO A 199 -12.50 -1.48 12.49
CA PRO A 199 -12.77 -1.10 13.88
C PRO A 199 -14.25 -0.77 14.14
N VAL A 200 -15.07 -0.65 13.09
CA VAL A 200 -16.49 -0.31 13.18
C VAL A 200 -17.40 -1.54 13.08
N CYS A 201 -17.23 -2.39 12.05
CA CYS A 201 -18.06 -3.59 11.87
C CYS A 201 -17.38 -4.90 12.26
N ALA A 202 -16.09 -4.90 12.61
CA ALA A 202 -15.28 -6.10 12.82
C ALA A 202 -15.24 -7.07 11.62
N GLY A 203 -15.59 -6.59 10.42
CA GLY A 203 -15.42 -7.35 9.19
C GLY A 203 -14.00 -7.22 8.64
N ARG A 204 -13.45 -8.33 8.12
CA ARG A 204 -12.16 -8.36 7.42
C ARG A 204 -12.10 -7.26 6.35
N MET A 205 -11.01 -6.51 6.34
CA MET A 205 -10.77 -5.45 5.35
C MET A 205 -10.21 -6.04 4.05
N GLN A 206 -10.58 -5.43 2.92
CA GLN A 206 -10.07 -5.75 1.60
C GLN A 206 -8.72 -5.08 1.35
N PHE A 207 -7.87 -5.72 0.56
CA PHE A 207 -6.57 -5.20 0.15
C PHE A 207 -6.71 -4.20 -1.01
N ILE A 208 -6.01 -3.06 -0.90
CA ILE A 208 -5.93 -2.06 -1.97
C ILE A 208 -4.55 -2.06 -2.61
N PHE A 209 -3.49 -1.87 -1.83
CA PHE A 209 -2.17 -1.59 -2.38
C PHE A 209 -1.07 -2.14 -1.48
N GLN A 210 0.03 -2.64 -2.05
CA GLN A 210 1.25 -2.96 -1.30
C GLN A 210 2.39 -2.02 -1.71
N ILE A 211 3.21 -1.62 -0.74
CA ILE A 211 4.38 -0.77 -0.92
C ILE A 211 5.63 -1.58 -0.57
N GLU A 212 6.48 -1.82 -1.55
CA GLU A 212 7.70 -2.61 -1.38
C GLU A 212 8.85 -1.75 -0.85
N SER A 213 9.67 -2.34 0.02
CA SER A 213 10.90 -1.67 0.48
C SER A 213 11.81 -1.31 -0.69
N ASP A 214 12.39 -0.11 -0.64
CA ASP A 214 13.44 0.36 -1.54
C ASP A 214 13.09 0.36 -3.06
N GLN A 215 11.80 0.35 -3.42
CA GLN A 215 11.34 0.41 -4.81
C GLN A 215 10.96 1.84 -5.25
N ASN A 216 9.69 2.23 -5.12
CA ASN A 216 9.29 3.59 -5.48
C ASN A 216 9.62 4.62 -4.40
N LEU A 217 9.75 4.19 -3.14
CA LEU A 217 10.18 5.01 -2.01
C LEU A 217 11.59 4.64 -1.54
N PRO A 218 12.43 5.62 -1.13
CA PRO A 218 13.72 5.35 -0.50
C PRO A 218 13.52 5.03 0.98
N PHE A 219 12.75 3.98 1.27
CA PHE A 219 12.39 3.55 2.61
C PHE A 219 12.34 2.03 2.68
N SER A 220 12.83 1.47 3.79
CA SER A 220 12.87 0.04 4.05
C SER A 220 12.10 -0.28 5.32
N PHE A 221 11.18 -1.23 5.25
CA PHE A 221 10.35 -1.70 6.36
C PHE A 221 11.07 -2.83 7.10
N GLY A 222 11.67 -2.58 8.27
CA GLY A 222 12.41 -3.63 8.98
C GLY A 222 13.61 -4.13 8.17
N ASP A 223 13.67 -5.45 7.92
CA ASP A 223 14.73 -6.10 7.12
C ASP A 223 14.28 -6.33 5.67
N GLY A 224 13.75 -5.28 5.03
CA GLY A 224 13.27 -5.33 3.64
C GLY A 224 11.86 -5.90 3.47
N GLY A 225 10.98 -5.63 4.43
CA GLY A 225 9.57 -6.02 4.42
C GLY A 225 8.68 -5.21 3.46
N CYS A 226 7.37 -5.36 3.63
CA CYS A 226 6.36 -4.76 2.75
C CYS A 226 5.24 -4.08 3.57
N GLY A 227 4.78 -2.93 3.09
CA GLY A 227 3.64 -2.20 3.63
C GLY A 227 2.35 -2.53 2.88
N TYR A 228 1.21 -2.55 3.57
CA TYR A 228 -0.09 -2.91 3.02
C TYR A 228 -1.13 -1.86 3.37
N ILE A 229 -1.93 -1.49 2.37
CA ILE A 229 -3.09 -0.63 2.52
C ILE A 229 -4.34 -1.50 2.36
N THR A 230 -5.21 -1.44 3.36
CA THR A 230 -6.48 -2.17 3.37
C THR A 230 -7.64 -1.23 3.71
N GLN A 231 -8.85 -1.59 3.31
CA GLN A 231 -10.06 -0.79 3.53
C GLN A 231 -11.25 -1.68 3.88
N CYS A 232 -12.17 -1.18 4.69
CA CYS A 232 -13.43 -1.87 4.92
C CYS A 232 -14.36 -1.75 3.70
N GLU A 233 -14.94 -2.87 3.25
CA GLU A 233 -15.91 -2.87 2.14
C GLU A 233 -17.21 -2.10 2.46
N ILE A 234 -17.60 -2.03 3.74
CA ILE A 234 -18.83 -1.36 4.20
C ILE A 234 -18.56 0.10 4.56
N HIS A 235 -17.47 0.36 5.29
CA HIS A 235 -17.09 1.68 5.76
C HIS A 235 -15.86 2.15 4.99
N GLN A 236 -16.06 2.67 3.77
CA GLN A 236 -14.96 3.00 2.86
C GLN A 236 -14.01 4.10 3.38
N ASP A 237 -14.44 4.88 4.38
CA ASP A 237 -13.59 5.83 5.11
C ASP A 237 -12.61 5.13 6.08
N GLN A 238 -12.86 3.88 6.44
CA GLN A 238 -12.00 3.08 7.31
C GLN A 238 -10.91 2.42 6.48
N VAL A 239 -9.73 3.02 6.49
CA VAL A 239 -8.52 2.57 5.81
C VAL A 239 -7.41 2.35 6.82
N ALA A 240 -6.67 1.26 6.67
CA ALA A 240 -5.52 0.95 7.49
C ALA A 240 -4.25 0.89 6.66
N PHE A 241 -3.14 1.31 7.26
CA PHE A 241 -1.80 0.97 6.82
C PHE A 241 -1.15 0.08 7.90
N SER A 242 -0.55 -1.01 7.45
CA SER A 242 0.30 -1.90 8.25
C SER A 242 1.54 -2.25 7.46
N TRP A 243 2.56 -2.82 8.09
CA TRP A 243 3.69 -3.40 7.37
C TRP A 243 4.24 -4.58 8.13
N ALA A 244 4.90 -5.50 7.43
CA ALA A 244 5.53 -6.66 8.03
C ALA A 244 6.90 -6.89 7.39
N SER A 245 7.81 -7.50 8.13
CA SER A 245 9.12 -7.96 7.68
C SER A 245 9.28 -9.42 8.09
N ALA A 246 10.11 -10.16 7.35
CA ALA A 246 10.58 -11.48 7.76
C ALA A 246 11.48 -11.40 9.01
#